data_AF-A0A199UWC6-F1
#
_entry.id   AF-A0A199UWC6-F1
#
_cell.length_a   1.000
_cell.length_b   1.000
_cell.length_c   1.000
_cell.angle_alpha   90.00
_cell.angle_beta   90.00
_cell.angle_gamma   90.00
#
_symmetry.space_group_name_H-M   'P 1'
#
loop_
_entity.id
_entity.type
_entity.pdbx_description
1 polymer ?
#
loop_
_entity_poly.entity_id
_entity_poly.type
_entity_poly.pdbx_seq_one_letter_code
_entity_poly.pdbx_strand_id
1 'polypeptide(L)'
;ASMDNIIVGSHVWVEDADLAWIDGEVFKISGHEVHVHTTNGKTVVADVSKVFPKDTEAPPGGVDDMTKLSYLHEPGVLQNLATRYELNEIYTYTGNILIAINPFQRLPHLYDTHMMEQYKGADFGELSPHVFAIADVAYRAMINEGKSNSILVSGESGAGKTETTKMLMRYLAYLGGRSGTEGRTVEQQVLEDITKYKLGDPRTFHYLNQSDCIQVSGINDAHEYLATRRAMDIVGINEHEQDEKARFHLNTAAELLMCDSEKLEKALITRVIVTPEEVITRTLDPASAIVSRDGLAKTIYSRLVDKINVSIGQDPNSKQLIGVLDIYGFESFKIN
;
A
#
# COMPACT_ATOMS: atom_id res chain seq x y z
N ALA A 1 -26.23 6.53 -22.45
CA ALA A 1 -26.82 7.89 -22.57
C ALA A 1 -28.01 7.79 -23.52
N SER A 2 -29.17 8.39 -23.22
CA SER A 2 -30.25 8.48 -24.20
C SER A 2 -29.84 9.45 -25.32
N MET A 3 -30.32 9.21 -26.54
CA MET A 3 -30.05 10.00 -27.75
C MET A 3 -30.45 11.49 -27.64
N ASP A 4 -31.12 11.90 -26.57
CA ASP A 4 -31.92 13.13 -26.56
C ASP A 4 -31.13 14.43 -26.34
N ASN A 5 -29.81 14.38 -26.10
CA ASN A 5 -29.03 15.57 -25.69
C ASN A 5 -27.81 15.92 -26.57
N ILE A 6 -27.52 15.19 -27.65
CA ILE A 6 -26.36 15.47 -28.52
C ILE A 6 -26.85 16.02 -29.87
N ILE A 7 -26.54 17.29 -30.14
CA ILE A 7 -26.88 17.99 -31.38
C ILE A 7 -25.61 18.57 -32.03
N VAL A 8 -25.73 19.03 -33.27
CA VAL A 8 -24.66 19.80 -33.92
C VAL A 8 -24.39 21.07 -33.09
N GLY A 9 -23.12 21.33 -32.77
CA GLY A 9 -22.65 22.37 -31.86
C GLY A 9 -22.46 21.91 -30.41
N SER A 10 -22.92 20.70 -30.04
CA SER A 10 -22.67 20.16 -28.70
C SER A 10 -21.19 19.87 -28.49
N HIS A 11 -20.69 20.18 -27.29
CA HIS A 11 -19.37 19.76 -26.84
C HIS A 11 -19.47 18.36 -26.22
N VAL A 12 -18.60 17.46 -26.64
CA VAL A 12 -18.66 16.04 -26.29
C VAL A 12 -17.28 15.44 -26.04
N TRP A 13 -17.25 14.30 -25.36
CA TRP A 13 -16.11 13.41 -25.20
C TRP A 13 -16.25 12.22 -26.14
N VAL A 14 -15.14 11.83 -26.75
CA VAL A 14 -14.99 10.63 -27.58
C VAL A 14 -13.73 9.86 -27.18
N GLU A 15 -13.73 8.54 -27.41
CA GLU A 15 -12.56 7.70 -27.12
C GLU A 15 -11.33 8.13 -27.95
N ASP A 16 -10.17 8.17 -27.31
CA ASP A 16 -8.88 8.39 -27.94
C ASP A 16 -7.89 7.30 -27.51
N ALA A 17 -7.08 6.81 -28.45
CA ALA A 17 -6.19 5.68 -28.18
C ALA A 17 -5.04 6.02 -27.22
N ASP A 18 -4.63 7.29 -27.16
CA ASP A 18 -3.49 7.73 -26.36
C ASP A 18 -3.95 8.40 -25.05
N LEU A 19 -5.02 9.21 -25.11
CA LEU A 19 -5.52 9.98 -23.97
C LEU A 19 -6.69 9.30 -23.23
N ALA A 20 -7.14 8.13 -23.69
CA ALA A 20 -8.41 7.47 -23.33
C ALA A 20 -9.66 8.26 -23.76
N TRP A 21 -9.72 9.56 -23.45
CA TRP A 21 -10.82 10.44 -23.82
C TRP A 21 -10.28 11.78 -24.35
N ILE A 22 -10.91 12.28 -25.41
CA ILE A 22 -10.64 13.61 -25.95
C ILE A 22 -11.95 14.37 -26.17
N ASP A 23 -11.94 15.67 -25.93
CA ASP A 23 -13.09 16.51 -26.17
C ASP A 23 -13.12 17.08 -27.59
N GLY A 24 -14.32 17.46 -28.02
CA GLY A 24 -14.51 18.13 -29.29
C GLY A 24 -15.93 18.64 -29.48
N GLU A 25 -16.14 19.27 -30.62
CA GLU A 25 -17.44 19.83 -31.02
C GLU A 25 -18.07 18.97 -32.13
N VAL A 26 -19.34 18.62 -31.96
CA VAL A 26 -20.10 17.91 -33.00
C VAL A 26 -20.39 18.85 -34.16
N PHE A 27 -19.88 18.55 -35.36
CA PHE A 27 -20.16 19.37 -36.55
C PHE A 27 -21.14 18.72 -37.53
N LYS A 28 -21.35 17.40 -37.42
CA LYS A 28 -22.29 16.66 -38.28
C LYS A 28 -22.80 15.41 -37.57
N ILE A 29 -24.09 15.11 -37.77
CA ILE A 29 -24.72 13.86 -37.32
C ILE A 29 -25.33 13.19 -38.56
N SER A 30 -25.10 11.88 -38.74
CA SER A 30 -25.59 11.09 -39.88
C SER A 30 -26.12 9.75 -39.38
N GLY A 31 -27.42 9.71 -39.07
CA GLY A 31 -28.03 8.54 -38.44
C GLY A 31 -27.46 8.33 -37.04
N HIS A 32 -26.76 7.21 -36.84
CA HIS A 32 -26.10 6.87 -35.58
C HIS A 32 -24.66 7.37 -35.50
N GLU A 33 -24.10 7.89 -36.60
CA GLU A 33 -22.73 8.40 -36.63
C GLU A 33 -22.69 9.87 -36.22
N VAL A 34 -21.87 10.18 -35.23
CA VAL A 34 -21.55 11.53 -34.77
C VAL A 34 -20.14 11.86 -35.24
N HIS A 35 -20.01 12.94 -36.02
CA HIS A 35 -18.74 13.45 -36.48
C HIS A 35 -18.31 14.62 -35.59
N VAL A 36 -17.13 14.49 -34.99
CA VAL A 36 -16.60 15.41 -33.98
C VAL A 36 -15.28 16.01 -34.48
N HIS A 37 -15.16 17.33 -34.38
CA HIS A 37 -13.88 18.03 -34.48
C HIS A 37 -13.25 18.06 -33.10
N THR A 38 -12.21 17.27 -32.89
CA THR A 38 -11.53 17.14 -31.60
C THR A 38 -10.59 18.31 -31.36
N THR A 39 -10.28 18.59 -30.09
CA THR A 39 -9.38 19.69 -29.69
C THR A 39 -7.96 19.57 -30.23
N ASN A 40 -7.51 18.35 -30.57
CA ASN A 40 -6.23 18.12 -31.26
C ASN A 40 -6.28 18.34 -32.79
N GLY A 41 -7.40 18.85 -33.31
CA GLY A 41 -7.59 19.16 -34.74
C GLY A 41 -7.90 17.96 -35.64
N LYS A 42 -8.02 16.75 -35.07
CA LYS A 42 -8.46 15.56 -35.81
C LYS A 42 -9.98 15.55 -35.97
N THR A 43 -10.45 14.73 -36.90
CA THR A 43 -11.88 14.44 -37.06
C THR A 43 -12.11 13.00 -36.67
N VAL A 44 -13.00 12.78 -35.71
CA VAL A 44 -13.38 11.45 -35.22
C VAL A 44 -14.84 11.19 -35.62
N VAL A 45 -15.11 9.97 -36.07
CA VAL A 45 -16.46 9.49 -36.31
C VAL A 45 -16.73 8.36 -35.33
N ALA A 46 -17.73 8.54 -34.48
CA ALA A 46 -18.10 7.58 -33.46
C ALA A 46 -19.61 7.32 -33.50
N ASP A 47 -20.01 6.13 -33.06
CA ASP A 47 -21.42 5.84 -32.81
C ASP A 47 -21.92 6.69 -31.63
N VAL A 48 -23.12 7.24 -31.74
CA VAL A 48 -23.74 8.09 -30.69
C VAL A 48 -23.74 7.44 -29.31
N SER A 49 -23.79 6.10 -29.21
CA SER A 49 -23.73 5.37 -27.94
C SER A 49 -22.38 5.46 -27.23
N LYS A 50 -21.32 5.82 -27.96
CA LYS A 50 -19.94 6.00 -27.46
C LYS A 50 -19.55 7.47 -27.30
N VAL A 51 -20.48 8.39 -27.50
CA VAL A 51 -20.26 9.83 -27.33
C VAL A 51 -20.89 10.28 -26.03
N PHE A 52 -20.12 10.99 -25.21
CA PHE A 52 -20.57 11.47 -23.91
C PHE A 52 -20.63 13.00 -23.89
N PRO A 53 -21.65 13.63 -23.27
CA PRO A 53 -21.72 15.08 -23.21
C PRO A 53 -20.60 15.66 -22.34
N LYS A 54 -20.02 16.79 -22.77
CA LYS A 54 -19.04 17.55 -22.00
C LYS A 54 -19.73 18.71 -21.29
N ASP A 55 -19.46 18.85 -20.00
CA ASP A 55 -19.85 20.03 -19.24
C ASP A 55 -18.91 21.20 -19.57
N THR A 56 -19.46 22.28 -20.12
CA THR A 56 -18.71 23.50 -20.47
C THR A 56 -18.75 24.55 -19.36
N GLU A 57 -19.58 24.34 -18.33
CA GLU A 57 -19.74 25.24 -17.19
C GLU A 57 -19.07 24.69 -15.92
N ALA A 58 -18.34 23.57 -16.03
CA ALA A 58 -17.63 22.97 -14.91
C ALA A 58 -16.61 23.94 -14.27
N PRO A 59 -16.50 23.99 -12.93
CA PRO A 59 -15.55 24.86 -12.26
C PRO A 59 -14.10 24.60 -12.70
N PRO A 60 -13.26 25.65 -12.88
CA PRO A 60 -11.88 25.48 -13.31
C PRO A 60 -11.01 24.63 -12.39
N GLY A 61 -11.35 24.52 -11.11
CA GLY A 61 -10.67 23.68 -10.12
C GLY A 61 -11.30 22.29 -9.91
N GLY A 62 -12.29 21.93 -10.73
CA GLY A 62 -13.12 20.75 -10.50
C GLY A 62 -14.04 20.89 -9.29
N VAL A 63 -14.70 19.79 -8.93
CA VAL A 63 -15.59 19.68 -7.78
C VAL A 63 -14.99 18.78 -6.71
N ASP A 64 -15.19 19.18 -5.45
CA ASP A 64 -14.76 18.43 -4.28
C ASP A 64 -15.48 17.08 -4.12
N ASP A 65 -16.74 17.00 -4.57
CA ASP A 65 -17.54 15.77 -4.55
C ASP A 65 -18.11 15.50 -5.95
N MET A 66 -17.68 14.39 -6.55
CA MET A 66 -18.06 14.03 -7.92
C MET A 66 -19.53 13.65 -8.08
N THR A 67 -20.28 13.46 -6.98
CA THR A 67 -21.75 13.35 -7.05
C THR A 67 -22.42 14.64 -7.55
N LYS A 68 -21.69 15.77 -7.54
CA LYS A 68 -22.14 17.07 -8.04
C LYS A 68 -21.83 17.31 -9.53
N LEU A 69 -21.20 16.36 -10.22
CA LEU A 69 -20.93 16.49 -11.66
C LEU A 69 -22.25 16.49 -12.44
N SER A 70 -22.36 17.39 -13.44
CA SER A 70 -23.51 17.46 -14.35
C SER A 70 -23.75 16.14 -15.09
N TYR A 71 -22.66 15.46 -15.44
CA TYR A 71 -22.68 14.16 -16.10
C TYR A 71 -21.75 13.20 -15.36
N LEU A 72 -22.32 12.18 -14.71
CA LEU A 72 -21.57 11.14 -14.03
C LEU A 72 -21.25 9.99 -15.00
N HIS A 73 -20.19 10.17 -15.78
CA HIS A 73 -19.63 9.19 -16.71
C HIS A 73 -18.10 9.17 -16.61
N GLU A 74 -17.47 8.18 -17.24
CA GLU A 74 -16.01 7.97 -17.18
C GLU A 74 -15.18 9.19 -17.57
N PRO A 75 -15.42 9.88 -18.72
CA PRO A 75 -14.61 11.05 -19.07
C PRO A 75 -14.79 12.22 -18.09
N GLY A 76 -15.98 12.42 -17.54
CA GLY A 76 -16.25 13.48 -16.57
C GLY A 76 -15.54 13.25 -15.24
N VAL A 77 -15.54 12.01 -14.76
CA VAL A 77 -14.79 11.60 -13.56
C VAL A 77 -13.30 11.76 -13.79
N LEU A 78 -12.78 11.26 -14.91
CA LEU A 78 -11.35 11.36 -15.25
C LEU A 78 -10.90 12.82 -15.34
N GLN A 79 -11.67 13.67 -16.04
CA GLN A 79 -11.36 15.09 -16.17
C GLN A 79 -11.34 15.80 -14.81
N ASN A 80 -12.32 15.54 -13.94
CA ASN A 80 -12.38 16.16 -12.62
C ASN A 80 -11.15 15.79 -11.76
N LEU A 81 -10.81 14.51 -11.74
CA LEU A 81 -9.65 14.00 -11.01
C LEU A 81 -8.35 14.59 -11.57
N ALA A 82 -8.20 14.67 -12.90
CA ALA A 82 -7.03 15.26 -13.56
C ALA A 82 -6.88 16.76 -13.24
N THR A 83 -7.96 17.54 -13.37
CA THR A 83 -7.96 18.98 -13.05
C THR A 83 -7.57 19.25 -11.59
N ARG A 84 -8.13 18.48 -10.65
CA ARG A 84 -7.78 18.61 -9.23
C ARG A 84 -6.33 18.21 -8.96
N TYR A 85 -5.87 17.13 -9.58
CA TYR A 85 -4.49 16.67 -9.46
C TYR A 85 -3.47 17.72 -9.93
N GLU A 86 -3.75 18.41 -11.04
CA GLU A 86 -2.90 19.50 -11.56
C GLU A 86 -2.77 20.67 -10.57
N LEU A 87 -3.76 20.87 -9.69
CA LEU A 87 -3.75 21.88 -8.63
C LEU A 87 -3.15 21.36 -7.31
N ASN A 88 -2.62 20.13 -7.29
CA ASN A 88 -2.17 19.40 -6.09
C ASN A 88 -3.29 19.08 -5.08
N GLU A 89 -4.55 19.10 -5.53
CA GLU A 89 -5.71 18.67 -4.75
C GLU A 89 -5.90 17.16 -4.92
N ILE A 90 -5.13 16.38 -4.16
CA ILE A 90 -5.03 14.92 -4.34
C ILE A 90 -6.24 14.13 -3.83
N TYR A 91 -7.11 14.78 -3.07
CA TYR A 91 -8.27 14.18 -2.43
C TYR A 91 -9.55 14.66 -3.10
N THR A 92 -10.45 13.72 -3.38
CA THR A 92 -11.77 14.00 -3.99
C THR A 92 -12.81 13.05 -3.42
N TYR A 93 -13.99 13.55 -3.05
CA TYR A 93 -15.10 12.71 -2.63
C TYR A 93 -15.86 12.12 -3.82
N THR A 94 -16.43 10.95 -3.59
CA THR A 94 -17.53 10.38 -4.38
C THR A 94 -18.59 9.87 -3.40
N GLY A 95 -19.45 10.78 -2.96
CA GLY A 95 -20.37 10.53 -1.84
C GLY A 95 -19.59 10.23 -0.55
N ASN A 96 -19.76 9.02 0.00
CA ASN A 96 -19.12 8.63 1.25
C ASN A 96 -17.71 8.01 1.08
N ILE A 97 -17.23 7.91 -0.16
CA ILE A 97 -15.90 7.36 -0.48
C ILE A 97 -14.94 8.51 -0.74
N LEU A 98 -13.72 8.40 -0.22
CA LEU A 98 -12.63 9.32 -0.51
C LEU A 98 -11.69 8.69 -1.54
N ILE A 99 -11.51 9.35 -2.67
CA ILE A 99 -10.49 9.03 -3.67
C ILE A 99 -9.24 9.83 -3.32
N ALA A 100 -8.10 9.13 -3.29
CA ALA A 100 -6.79 9.72 -3.08
C ALA A 100 -5.89 9.34 -4.27
N ILE A 101 -5.30 10.34 -4.93
CA ILE A 101 -4.37 10.15 -6.03
C ILE A 101 -2.96 10.40 -5.53
N ASN A 102 -2.05 9.44 -5.73
CA ASN A 102 -0.66 9.61 -5.31
C ASN A 102 0.01 10.76 -6.07
N PRO A 103 0.45 11.86 -5.40
CA PRO A 103 1.09 12.98 -6.06
C PRO A 103 2.53 12.72 -6.51
N PHE A 104 3.15 11.60 -6.08
CA PHE A 104 4.58 11.31 -6.27
C PHE A 104 5.53 12.42 -5.75
N GLN A 105 5.03 13.30 -4.90
CA GLN A 105 5.77 14.37 -4.25
C GLN A 105 5.24 14.59 -2.82
N ARG A 106 6.03 15.27 -2.00
CA ARG A 106 5.60 15.61 -0.64
C ARG A 106 4.71 16.84 -0.68
N LEU A 107 3.57 16.77 0.00
CA LEU A 107 2.66 17.90 0.23
C LEU A 107 2.51 18.13 1.75
N PRO A 108 3.51 18.74 2.42
CA PRO A 108 3.53 18.82 3.90
C PRO A 108 2.36 19.59 4.50
N HIS A 109 1.85 20.59 3.78
CA HIS A 109 0.73 21.44 4.20
C HIS A 109 -0.58 20.65 4.38
N LEU A 110 -0.71 19.45 3.81
CA LEU A 110 -1.88 18.60 4.01
C LEU A 110 -1.85 17.82 5.34
N TYR A 111 -0.70 17.70 5.99
CA TYR A 111 -0.52 16.77 7.12
C TYR A 111 0.15 17.42 8.33
N ASP A 112 0.14 18.73 8.41
CA ASP A 112 0.62 19.46 9.58
C ASP A 112 -0.43 19.47 10.70
N THR A 113 -0.01 19.89 11.88
CA THR A 113 -0.90 19.96 13.05
C THR A 113 -2.04 20.96 12.87
N HIS A 114 -1.82 22.03 12.09
CA HIS A 114 -2.84 23.03 11.82
C HIS A 114 -4.00 22.43 11.01
N MET A 115 -3.69 21.62 10.00
CA MET A 115 -4.68 20.88 9.24
C MET A 115 -5.46 19.90 10.12
N MET A 116 -4.78 19.20 11.04
CA MET A 116 -5.45 18.31 11.99
C MET A 116 -6.41 19.07 12.91
N GLU A 117 -6.06 20.28 13.36
CA GLU A 117 -6.93 21.13 14.16
C GLU A 117 -8.18 21.59 13.39
N GLN A 118 -8.04 21.92 12.10
CA GLN A 118 -9.17 22.34 11.28
C GLN A 118 -10.21 21.22 11.10
N TYR A 119 -9.76 19.99 10.85
CA TYR A 119 -10.67 18.86 10.65
C TYR A 119 -11.28 18.31 11.94
N LYS A 120 -10.73 18.67 13.10
CA LYS A 120 -11.20 18.18 14.40
C LYS A 120 -12.61 18.67 14.70
N GLY A 121 -13.58 17.78 14.56
CA GLY A 121 -15.00 18.06 14.82
C GLY A 121 -15.72 18.82 13.71
N ALA A 122 -15.10 19.06 12.55
CA ALA A 122 -15.76 19.64 11.38
C ALA A 122 -16.81 18.67 10.81
N ASP A 123 -17.92 19.17 10.29
CA ASP A 123 -18.92 18.30 9.68
C ASP A 123 -18.44 17.73 8.34
N PHE A 124 -18.92 16.52 8.00
CA PHE A 124 -18.50 15.87 6.76
C PHE A 124 -18.95 16.68 5.54
N GLY A 125 -17.98 17.05 4.69
CA GLY A 125 -18.22 17.89 3.51
C GLY A 125 -18.28 19.39 3.79
N GLU A 126 -18.11 19.83 5.04
CA GLU A 126 -17.95 21.25 5.39
C GLU A 126 -16.61 21.80 4.88
N LEU A 127 -15.55 21.02 5.09
CA LEU A 127 -14.21 21.29 4.57
C LEU A 127 -13.95 20.46 3.31
N SER A 128 -12.91 20.86 2.56
CA SER A 128 -12.48 20.15 1.35
C SER A 128 -12.15 18.68 1.61
N PRO A 129 -12.10 17.83 0.57
CA PRO A 129 -11.87 16.41 0.73
C PRO A 129 -10.54 16.11 1.39
N HIS A 130 -10.55 15.28 2.44
CA HIS A 130 -9.33 14.93 3.15
C HIS A 130 -9.46 13.62 3.93
N VAL A 131 -8.35 12.90 4.08
CA VAL A 131 -8.29 11.67 4.88
C VAL A 131 -8.65 11.90 6.35
N PHE A 132 -8.37 13.10 6.88
CA PHE A 132 -8.72 13.48 8.25
C PHE A 132 -10.23 13.62 8.45
N ALA A 133 -10.99 14.04 7.44
CA ALA A 133 -12.44 14.07 7.52
C ALA A 133 -13.01 12.66 7.73
N ILE A 134 -12.50 11.67 7.00
CA ILE A 134 -12.92 10.26 7.13
C ILE A 134 -12.57 9.71 8.52
N ALA A 135 -11.36 10.03 9.00
CA ALA A 135 -10.92 9.63 10.33
C ALA A 135 -11.76 10.27 11.44
N ASP A 136 -12.07 11.56 11.32
CA ASP A 136 -12.84 12.33 12.29
C ASP A 136 -14.29 11.84 12.38
N VAL A 137 -14.92 11.58 11.23
CA VAL A 137 -16.25 10.98 11.17
C VAL A 137 -16.27 9.60 11.84
N ALA A 138 -15.30 8.73 11.54
CA ALA A 138 -15.21 7.41 12.15
C ALA A 138 -14.98 7.49 13.66
N TYR A 139 -14.14 8.43 14.11
CA TYR A 139 -13.86 8.67 15.53
C TYR A 139 -15.08 9.21 16.26
N ARG A 140 -15.74 10.25 15.74
CA ARG A 140 -16.96 10.80 16.35
C ARG A 140 -18.09 9.79 16.37
N ALA A 141 -18.30 9.02 15.30
CA ALA A 141 -19.28 7.95 15.29
C ALA A 141 -18.98 6.90 16.38
N MET A 142 -17.71 6.56 16.59
CA MET A 142 -17.31 5.63 17.66
C MET A 142 -17.62 6.19 19.06
N ILE A 143 -17.27 7.46 19.31
CA ILE A 143 -17.45 8.10 20.61
C ILE A 143 -18.92 8.42 20.91
N ASN A 144 -19.66 8.94 19.94
CA ASN A 144 -21.03 9.43 20.12
C ASN A 144 -22.07 8.32 20.02
N GLU A 145 -21.89 7.35 19.12
CA GLU A 145 -22.84 6.24 18.94
C GLU A 145 -22.44 5.00 19.73
N GLY A 146 -21.21 4.95 20.27
CA GLY A 146 -20.71 3.81 21.01
C GLY A 146 -20.50 2.55 20.17
N LYS A 147 -20.37 2.67 18.84
CA LYS A 147 -20.19 1.56 17.89
C LYS A 147 -18.75 1.46 17.40
N SER A 148 -18.30 0.25 17.10
CA SER A 148 -17.03 0.06 16.40
C SER A 148 -17.18 0.37 14.92
N ASN A 149 -16.15 0.95 14.31
CA ASN A 149 -16.13 1.33 12.90
C ASN A 149 -14.94 0.71 12.19
N SER A 150 -14.98 0.70 10.85
CA SER A 150 -13.86 0.30 10.03
C SER A 150 -13.62 1.27 8.89
N ILE A 151 -12.37 1.54 8.60
CA ILE A 151 -11.92 2.33 7.44
C ILE A 151 -11.17 1.37 6.52
N LEU A 152 -11.67 1.25 5.29
CA LEU A 152 -11.07 0.42 4.25
C LEU A 152 -10.19 1.29 3.34
N VAL A 153 -8.90 0.97 3.28
CA VAL A 153 -7.94 1.57 2.35
C VAL A 153 -7.61 0.54 1.29
N SER A 154 -7.95 0.85 0.04
CA SER A 154 -7.77 -0.05 -1.10
C SER A 154 -7.17 0.68 -2.29
N GLY A 155 -6.54 -0.07 -3.18
CA GLY A 155 -5.81 0.45 -4.33
C GLY A 155 -4.70 -0.51 -4.78
N GLU A 156 -4.16 -0.27 -5.96
CA GLU A 156 -3.07 -1.07 -6.53
C GLU A 156 -1.74 -0.84 -5.79
N SER A 157 -0.74 -1.66 -6.09
CA SER A 157 0.63 -1.41 -5.66
C SER A 157 1.12 -0.04 -6.16
N GLY A 158 1.77 0.75 -5.31
CA GLY A 158 2.24 2.10 -5.64
C GLY A 158 1.18 3.22 -5.53
N ALA A 159 -0.09 2.90 -5.27
CA ALA A 159 -1.16 3.91 -5.13
C ALA A 159 -1.06 4.82 -3.89
N GLY A 160 -0.12 4.56 -2.97
CA GLY A 160 0.06 5.36 -1.75
C GLY A 160 -0.82 4.94 -0.56
N LYS A 161 -1.34 3.71 -0.57
CA LYS A 161 -2.16 3.14 0.53
C LYS A 161 -1.47 3.25 1.88
N THR A 162 -0.25 2.72 2.00
CA THR A 162 0.51 2.67 3.27
C THR A 162 0.75 4.07 3.86
N GLU A 163 1.08 5.05 3.02
CA GLU A 163 1.24 6.44 3.47
C GLU A 163 -0.10 7.06 3.90
N THR A 164 -1.18 6.80 3.16
CA THR A 164 -2.53 7.25 3.54
C THR A 164 -2.96 6.65 4.87
N THR A 165 -2.76 5.34 5.06
CA THR A 165 -2.99 4.61 6.32
C THR A 165 -2.17 5.22 7.47
N LYS A 166 -0.90 5.56 7.23
CA LYS A 166 -0.04 6.21 8.23
C LYS A 166 -0.56 7.59 8.62
N MET A 167 -1.03 8.40 7.68
CA MET A 167 -1.63 9.71 7.97
C MET A 167 -2.94 9.58 8.75
N LEU A 168 -3.78 8.61 8.38
CA LEU A 168 -5.00 8.25 9.11
C LEU A 168 -4.71 7.89 10.58
N MET A 169 -3.74 7.01 10.80
CA MET A 169 -3.33 6.58 12.14
C MET A 169 -2.74 7.73 12.96
N ARG A 170 -1.95 8.61 12.32
CA ARG A 170 -1.40 9.82 12.96
C ARG A 170 -2.50 10.75 13.46
N TYR A 171 -3.55 10.95 12.67
CA TYR A 171 -4.69 11.77 13.05
C TYR A 171 -5.52 11.14 14.18
N LEU A 172 -5.80 9.83 14.12
CA LEU A 172 -6.49 9.12 15.20
C LEU A 172 -5.70 9.18 16.53
N ALA A 173 -4.37 9.08 16.46
CA ALA A 173 -3.50 9.26 17.63
C ALA A 173 -3.57 10.68 18.20
N TYR A 174 -3.62 11.70 17.32
CA TYR A 174 -3.82 13.09 17.71
C TYR A 174 -5.17 13.30 18.42
N LEU A 175 -6.27 12.72 17.91
CA LEU A 175 -7.59 12.78 18.56
C LEU A 175 -7.64 12.02 19.89
N GLY A 176 -6.94 10.89 19.99
CA GLY A 176 -6.85 10.06 21.20
C GLY A 176 -6.02 10.67 22.34
N GLY A 177 -5.40 11.83 22.14
CA GLY A 177 -4.75 12.60 23.21
C GLY A 177 -3.44 12.00 23.75
N ARG A 178 -2.85 11.02 23.06
CA ARG A 178 -1.52 10.50 23.43
C ARG A 178 -0.42 11.36 22.80
N SER A 179 -0.08 12.41 23.53
CA SER A 179 1.09 13.25 23.24
C SER A 179 2.37 12.50 23.61
N GLY A 180 3.18 12.15 22.61
CA GLY A 180 4.62 11.95 22.75
C GLY A 180 5.09 10.55 23.13
N THR A 181 5.83 9.94 22.22
CA THR A 181 7.04 9.19 22.58
C THR A 181 8.11 9.52 21.54
N GLU A 182 8.85 10.61 21.79
CA GLU A 182 10.21 10.72 21.28
C GLU A 182 11.03 9.63 21.96
N GLY A 183 11.57 8.69 21.18
CA GLY A 183 12.34 7.57 21.70
C GLY A 183 13.45 7.20 20.74
N ARG A 184 14.69 7.46 21.19
CA ARG A 184 16.00 6.86 20.85
C ARG A 184 16.16 6.29 19.44
N THR A 185 17.13 6.81 18.69
CA THR A 185 17.41 6.41 17.31
C THR A 185 17.76 4.93 17.19
N VAL A 186 16.90 4.21 16.48
CA VAL A 186 17.02 2.80 16.05
C VAL A 186 18.42 2.48 15.48
N GLU A 187 19.07 3.48 14.88
CA GLU A 187 20.39 3.42 14.25
C GLU A 187 21.52 2.91 15.15
N GLN A 188 21.48 3.21 16.46
CA GLN A 188 22.56 2.81 17.38
C GLN A 188 22.45 1.34 17.80
N GLN A 189 21.22 0.80 17.79
CA GLN A 189 20.92 -0.58 18.17
C GLN A 189 21.16 -1.56 17.01
N VAL A 190 20.94 -1.10 15.78
CA VAL A 190 21.18 -1.85 14.55
C VAL A 190 22.67 -2.13 14.32
N LEU A 191 23.57 -1.20 14.66
CA LEU A 191 25.03 -1.33 14.46
C LEU A 191 25.66 -2.41 15.37
N GLU A 192 25.15 -2.57 16.58
CA GLU A 192 25.59 -3.59 17.54
C GLU A 192 25.16 -5.00 17.10
N ASP A 193 23.94 -5.14 16.56
CA ASP A 193 23.40 -6.42 16.10
C ASP A 193 24.04 -6.93 14.80
N ILE A 194 24.41 -6.04 13.86
CA ILE A 194 25.09 -6.42 12.59
C ILE A 194 26.45 -7.07 12.87
N THR A 195 27.23 -6.48 13.77
CA THR A 195 28.58 -6.95 14.12
C THR A 195 28.51 -8.24 14.93
N LYS A 196 27.50 -8.35 15.81
CA LYS A 196 27.27 -9.52 16.66
C LYS A 196 26.79 -10.75 15.90
N TYR A 197 25.87 -10.59 14.95
CA TYR A 197 25.26 -11.72 14.22
C TYR A 197 25.85 -11.98 12.82
N LYS A 198 26.88 -11.23 12.41
CA LYS A 198 27.55 -11.29 11.09
C LYS A 198 26.55 -11.33 9.92
N LEU A 199 25.59 -10.41 9.94
CA LEU A 199 24.57 -10.28 8.89
C LEU A 199 25.23 -9.84 7.58
N GLY A 200 25.04 -10.62 6.50
CA GLY A 200 25.61 -10.39 5.16
C GLY A 200 24.60 -9.83 4.15
N ASP A 201 24.90 -9.92 2.85
CA ASP A 201 24.00 -9.47 1.78
C ASP A 201 22.70 -10.31 1.74
N PRO A 202 21.49 -9.74 1.57
CA PRO A 202 20.23 -10.49 1.48
C PRO A 202 20.27 -11.66 0.47
N ARG A 203 21.03 -11.53 -0.63
CA ARG A 203 21.22 -12.58 -1.64
C ARG A 203 21.97 -13.81 -1.12
N THR A 204 22.72 -13.65 -0.03
CA THR A 204 23.43 -14.74 0.65
C THR A 204 22.51 -15.56 1.55
N PHE A 205 21.29 -15.06 1.84
CA PHE A 205 20.30 -15.77 2.64
C PHE A 205 19.30 -16.49 1.76
N HIS A 206 19.19 -17.80 1.98
CA HIS A 206 18.38 -18.71 1.17
C HIS A 206 16.88 -18.37 1.06
N TYR A 207 16.28 -17.65 2.02
CA TYR A 207 14.86 -17.25 1.94
C TYR A 207 14.65 -15.89 1.26
N LEU A 208 15.66 -15.01 1.32
CA LEU A 208 15.59 -13.66 0.77
C LEU A 208 16.00 -13.63 -0.71
N ASN A 209 16.57 -14.72 -1.23
CA ASN A 209 16.97 -14.86 -2.64
C ASN A 209 16.02 -15.76 -3.46
N GLN A 210 14.84 -16.12 -2.92
CA GLN A 210 13.88 -16.98 -3.62
C GLN A 210 13.04 -16.24 -4.67
N SER A 211 13.08 -14.90 -4.68
CA SER A 211 12.52 -14.06 -5.73
C SER A 211 13.65 -13.36 -6.49
N ASP A 212 13.55 -13.30 -7.82
CA ASP A 212 14.41 -12.43 -8.66
C ASP A 212 14.10 -10.93 -8.47
N CYS A 213 13.09 -10.62 -7.65
CA CYS A 213 12.71 -9.26 -7.28
C CYS A 213 13.19 -8.98 -5.85
N ILE A 214 14.35 -8.34 -5.73
CA ILE A 214 14.94 -7.82 -4.47
C ILE A 214 14.93 -6.28 -4.48
N GLN A 215 14.67 -5.66 -5.65
CA GLN A 215 14.59 -4.22 -5.86
C GLN A 215 13.18 -3.85 -6.31
N VAL A 216 12.56 -2.88 -5.64
CA VAL A 216 11.28 -2.30 -6.07
C VAL A 216 11.56 -0.91 -6.65
N SER A 217 11.16 -0.68 -7.90
CA SER A 217 11.33 0.62 -8.57
C SER A 217 10.60 1.73 -7.80
N GLY A 218 11.33 2.77 -7.39
CA GLY A 218 10.77 3.91 -6.65
C GLY A 218 10.94 3.83 -5.13
N ILE A 219 11.34 2.67 -4.59
CA ILE A 219 11.88 2.58 -3.23
C ILE A 219 13.37 2.87 -3.31
N ASN A 220 13.81 3.98 -2.70
CA ASN A 220 15.23 4.33 -2.65
C ASN A 220 15.90 3.59 -1.49
N ASP A 221 15.94 2.26 -1.59
CA ASP A 221 16.73 1.40 -0.70
C ASP A 221 18.18 1.89 -0.64
N ALA A 222 18.66 2.58 -1.68
CA ALA A 222 19.99 3.17 -1.74
C ALA A 222 20.21 4.33 -0.74
N HIS A 223 19.23 5.08 -0.24
CA HIS A 223 19.50 6.07 0.82
C HIS A 223 19.73 5.40 2.19
N GLU A 224 19.05 4.30 2.48
CA GLU A 224 19.27 3.50 3.70
C GLU A 224 20.45 2.52 3.57
N TYR A 225 20.77 2.09 2.34
CA TYR A 225 21.83 1.15 2.03
C TYR A 225 23.15 1.82 1.63
N LEU A 226 23.20 3.04 1.08
CA LEU A 226 24.46 3.74 0.68
C LEU A 226 25.27 4.25 1.87
N ALA A 227 24.66 4.47 3.04
CA ALA A 227 25.42 4.67 4.29
C ALA A 227 26.11 3.36 4.72
N THR A 228 25.45 2.24 4.44
CA THR A 228 25.83 0.88 4.85
C THR A 228 26.83 0.22 3.87
N ARG A 229 26.78 0.58 2.57
CA ARG A 229 27.55 -0.09 1.51
C ARG A 229 28.86 0.58 1.12
N ARG A 230 29.08 1.87 1.41
CA ARG A 230 30.41 2.48 1.17
C ARG A 230 31.53 1.80 1.97
N ALA A 231 31.17 1.06 3.02
CA ALA A 231 32.08 0.22 3.80
C ALA A 231 32.37 -1.16 3.18
N MET A 232 31.67 -1.58 2.12
CA MET A 232 31.68 -2.98 1.66
C MET A 232 32.33 -3.23 0.28
N ASP A 233 32.83 -2.21 -0.42
CA ASP A 233 33.52 -2.39 -1.72
C ASP A 233 34.97 -2.94 -1.59
N ILE A 234 35.51 -3.13 -0.37
CA ILE A 234 36.94 -3.41 -0.17
C ILE A 234 37.31 -4.92 -0.15
N VAL A 235 36.37 -5.86 0.02
CA VAL A 235 36.75 -7.25 0.33
C VAL A 235 35.98 -8.27 -0.52
N GLY A 236 36.47 -8.51 -1.73
CA GLY A 236 35.96 -9.57 -2.62
C GLY A 236 36.57 -10.93 -2.32
N ILE A 237 35.77 -12.01 -2.33
CA ILE A 237 36.23 -13.42 -2.35
C ILE A 237 35.21 -14.33 -3.11
N ASN A 238 35.77 -15.35 -3.78
CA ASN A 238 35.19 -16.31 -4.73
C ASN A 238 34.80 -17.68 -4.09
N GLU A 239 34.15 -18.57 -4.85
CA GLU A 239 33.31 -19.74 -4.45
C GLU A 239 34.02 -21.05 -3.99
N HIS A 240 34.50 -21.16 -2.74
CA HIS A 240 34.80 -22.51 -2.19
C HIS A 240 34.69 -22.64 -0.65
N GLU A 241 33.61 -22.15 -0.04
CA GLU A 241 33.37 -22.28 1.43
C GLU A 241 31.86 -22.35 1.78
N GLN A 242 31.21 -23.49 1.51
CA GLN A 242 29.78 -23.67 1.85
C GLN A 242 29.55 -24.30 3.24
N ASP A 243 30.42 -25.20 3.70
CA ASP A 243 30.23 -25.92 4.98
C ASP A 243 30.51 -25.07 6.22
N GLU A 244 31.54 -24.22 6.20
CA GLU A 244 31.82 -23.33 7.33
C GLU A 244 30.74 -22.25 7.48
N LYS A 245 30.18 -21.76 6.37
CA LYS A 245 29.06 -20.81 6.38
C LYS A 245 27.78 -21.45 6.93
N ALA A 246 27.44 -22.65 6.50
CA ALA A 246 26.26 -23.36 7.00
C ALA A 246 26.36 -23.59 8.52
N ARG A 247 27.53 -24.01 8.99
CA ARG A 247 27.80 -24.25 10.42
C ARG A 247 27.83 -22.95 11.23
N PHE A 248 28.35 -21.87 10.65
CA PHE A 248 28.25 -20.53 11.23
C PHE A 248 26.79 -20.11 11.42
N HIS A 249 25.95 -20.20 10.38
CA HIS A 249 24.54 -19.81 10.46
C HIS A 249 23.74 -20.66 11.45
N LEU A 250 24.03 -21.96 11.53
CA LEU A 250 23.42 -22.86 12.53
C LEU A 250 23.77 -22.44 13.95
N ASN A 251 25.04 -22.14 14.21
CA ASN A 251 25.49 -21.67 15.53
C ASN A 251 24.88 -20.31 15.89
N THR A 252 24.81 -19.37 14.94
CA THR A 252 24.15 -18.08 15.15
C THR A 252 22.65 -18.25 15.43
N ALA A 253 21.96 -19.14 14.71
CA ALA A 253 20.56 -19.44 14.97
C ALA A 253 20.35 -20.07 16.35
N ALA A 254 21.23 -20.98 16.76
CA ALA A 254 21.19 -21.60 18.09
C ALA A 254 21.43 -20.57 19.21
N GLU A 255 22.40 -19.66 19.02
CA GLU A 255 22.68 -18.57 19.96
C GLU A 255 21.48 -17.61 20.09
N LEU A 256 20.90 -17.18 18.97
CA LEU A 256 19.71 -16.32 18.93
C LEU A 256 18.49 -16.97 19.59
N LEU A 257 18.31 -18.28 19.39
CA LEU A 257 17.23 -19.06 19.99
C LEU A 257 17.56 -19.52 21.42
N MET A 258 18.75 -19.18 21.93
CA MET A 258 19.26 -19.59 23.24
C MET A 258 19.18 -21.11 23.46
N CYS A 259 19.52 -21.89 22.42
CA CYS A 259 19.54 -23.34 22.44
C CYS A 259 20.91 -23.90 22.04
N ASP A 260 21.07 -25.20 22.26
CA ASP A 260 22.29 -25.90 21.90
C ASP A 260 22.32 -26.21 20.40
N SER A 261 23.43 -25.90 19.73
CA SER A 261 23.53 -26.00 18.27
C SER A 261 23.51 -27.45 17.77
N GLU A 262 24.10 -28.40 18.50
CA GLU A 262 24.06 -29.82 18.15
C GLU A 262 22.65 -30.39 18.30
N LYS A 263 21.91 -29.97 19.33
CA LYS A 263 20.50 -30.35 19.50
C LYS A 263 19.62 -29.74 18.42
N LEU A 264 19.87 -28.49 18.02
CA LEU A 264 19.14 -27.83 16.94
C LEU A 264 19.42 -28.52 15.60
N GLU A 265 20.68 -28.84 15.30
CA GLU A 265 21.08 -29.62 14.13
C GLU A 265 20.36 -30.96 14.09
N LYS A 266 20.43 -31.72 15.19
CA LYS A 266 19.78 -33.03 15.30
C LYS A 266 18.27 -32.92 15.13
N ALA A 267 17.63 -31.89 15.69
CA ALA A 267 16.20 -31.66 15.52
C ALA A 267 15.81 -31.33 14.06
N LEU A 268 16.69 -30.65 13.31
CA LEU A 268 16.44 -30.31 11.91
C LEU A 268 16.61 -31.51 10.97
N ILE A 269 17.54 -32.43 11.27
CA ILE A 269 17.90 -33.54 10.38
C ILE A 269 17.34 -34.91 10.81
N THR A 270 16.65 -35.00 11.96
CA THR A 270 16.06 -36.25 12.44
C THR A 270 14.56 -36.13 12.63
N ARG A 271 13.86 -37.24 12.37
CA ARG A 271 12.45 -37.39 12.67
C ARG A 271 12.29 -38.44 13.76
N VAL A 272 11.63 -38.04 14.84
CA VAL A 272 11.24 -38.94 15.93
C VAL A 272 9.84 -39.45 15.64
N ILE A 273 9.69 -40.77 15.57
CA ILE A 273 8.41 -41.47 15.37
C ILE A 273 8.13 -42.22 16.67
N VAL A 274 7.04 -41.84 17.35
CA VAL A 274 6.60 -42.51 18.58
C VAL A 274 5.58 -43.56 18.20
N THR A 275 5.89 -44.83 18.43
CA THR A 275 4.95 -45.94 18.37
C THR A 275 4.54 -46.34 19.80
N PRO A 276 3.48 -47.15 20.00
CA PRO A 276 3.07 -47.61 21.32
C PRO A 276 4.15 -48.42 22.07
N GLU A 277 5.11 -48.99 21.33
CA GLU A 277 6.12 -49.92 21.85
C GLU A 277 7.50 -49.25 21.96
N GLU A 278 7.82 -48.30 21.08
CA GLU A 278 9.15 -47.66 21.06
C GLU A 278 9.18 -46.27 20.40
N VAL A 279 10.27 -45.54 20.64
CA VAL A 279 10.57 -44.27 20.00
C VAL A 279 11.67 -44.48 18.97
N ILE A 280 11.31 -44.46 17.70
CA ILE A 280 12.23 -44.66 16.58
C ILE A 280 12.72 -43.29 16.10
N THR A 281 14.03 -43.06 16.11
CA THR A 281 14.63 -41.86 15.53
C THR A 281 15.28 -42.20 14.20
N ARG A 282 14.88 -41.51 13.12
CA ARG A 282 15.41 -41.72 11.78
C ARG A 282 15.98 -40.42 11.21
N THR A 283 17.11 -40.50 10.51
CA THR A 283 17.65 -39.37 9.76
C THR A 283 16.79 -39.07 8.54
N LEU A 284 16.60 -37.78 8.28
CA LEU A 284 15.86 -37.27 7.13
C LEU A 284 16.74 -37.30 5.88
N ASP A 285 16.11 -37.48 4.71
CA ASP A 285 16.74 -37.18 3.44
C ASP A 285 16.86 -35.65 3.26
N PRO A 286 17.73 -35.17 2.34
CA PRO A 286 17.95 -33.74 2.16
C PRO A 286 16.68 -32.92 1.87
N ALA A 287 15.73 -33.45 1.10
CA ALA A 287 14.50 -32.73 0.79
C ALA A 287 13.60 -32.60 2.03
N SER A 288 13.48 -33.68 2.81
CA SER A 288 12.73 -33.65 4.07
C SER A 288 13.39 -32.73 5.12
N ALA A 289 14.73 -32.66 5.17
CA ALA A 289 15.46 -31.75 6.05
C ALA A 289 15.23 -30.27 5.68
N ILE A 290 15.14 -29.96 4.38
CA ILE A 290 14.75 -28.61 3.90
C ILE A 290 13.35 -28.25 4.39
N VAL A 291 12.38 -29.16 4.22
CA VAL A 291 11.01 -28.93 4.71
C VAL A 291 10.97 -28.72 6.22
N SER A 292 11.77 -29.48 6.98
CA SER A 292 11.91 -29.34 8.44
C SER A 292 12.44 -27.95 8.83
N ARG A 293 13.50 -27.48 8.17
CA ARG A 293 14.05 -26.13 8.32
C ARG A 293 13.01 -25.04 7.99
N ASP A 294 12.31 -25.18 6.88
CA ASP A 294 11.29 -24.23 6.44
C ASP A 294 10.09 -24.18 7.40
N GLY A 295 9.67 -25.34 7.90
CA GLY A 295 8.65 -25.45 8.93
C GLY A 295 9.05 -24.73 10.22
N LEU A 296 10.28 -24.92 10.68
CA LEU A 296 10.81 -24.23 11.87
C LEU A 296 10.85 -22.71 11.66
N ALA A 297 11.36 -22.24 10.52
CA ALA A 297 11.44 -20.82 10.19
C ALA A 297 10.04 -20.17 10.17
N LYS A 298 9.06 -20.79 9.50
CA LYS A 298 7.67 -20.32 9.47
C LYS A 298 7.04 -20.29 10.87
N THR A 299 7.31 -21.30 11.69
CA THR A 299 6.79 -21.38 13.06
C THR A 299 7.36 -20.27 13.95
N ILE A 300 8.67 -20.02 13.88
CA ILE A 300 9.32 -18.94 14.62
C ILE A 300 8.75 -17.59 14.18
N TYR A 301 8.64 -17.35 12.88
CA TYR A 301 8.10 -16.12 12.34
C TYR A 301 6.65 -15.88 12.80
N SER A 302 5.79 -16.90 12.71
CA SER A 302 4.40 -16.81 13.18
C SER A 302 4.32 -16.43 14.67
N ARG A 303 5.14 -17.06 15.51
CA ARG A 303 5.17 -16.74 16.95
C ARG A 303 5.74 -15.35 17.25
N LEU A 304 6.66 -14.86 16.42
CA LEU A 304 7.16 -13.49 16.54
C LEU A 304 6.05 -12.49 16.23
N VAL A 305 5.27 -12.72 15.17
CA VAL A 305 4.09 -11.91 14.83
C VAL A 305 3.07 -11.93 15.97
N ASP A 306 2.77 -13.09 16.54
CA ASP A 306 1.88 -13.20 17.72
C ASP A 306 2.41 -12.38 18.90
N LYS A 307 3.72 -12.43 19.16
CA LYS A 307 4.35 -11.68 20.25
C LYS A 307 4.32 -10.17 20.00
N ILE A 308 4.52 -9.73 18.76
CA ILE A 308 4.37 -8.33 18.36
C ILE A 308 2.92 -7.88 18.63
N ASN A 309 1.93 -8.66 18.21
CA ASN A 309 0.51 -8.36 18.45
C ASN A 309 0.20 -8.23 19.95
N VAL A 310 0.76 -9.11 20.79
CA VAL A 310 0.65 -9.00 22.25
C VAL A 310 1.35 -7.75 22.78
N SER A 311 2.52 -7.39 22.24
CA SER A 311 3.33 -6.24 22.69
C SER A 311 2.74 -4.88 22.34
N ILE A 312 1.98 -4.79 21.23
CA ILE A 312 1.24 -3.58 20.86
C ILE A 312 0.22 -3.23 21.97
N GLY A 313 -0.25 -4.23 22.70
CA GLY A 313 -1.16 -4.08 23.83
C GLY A 313 -2.58 -3.80 23.35
N GLN A 314 -3.50 -4.67 23.73
CA GLN A 314 -4.93 -4.37 23.63
C GLN A 314 -5.40 -3.93 25.01
N ASP A 315 -6.17 -2.85 25.10
CA ASP A 315 -6.85 -2.50 26.33
C ASP A 315 -7.99 -3.52 26.54
N PRO A 316 -7.91 -4.42 27.55
CA PRO A 316 -8.93 -5.42 27.80
C PRO A 316 -10.28 -4.81 28.22
N ASN A 317 -10.30 -3.53 28.60
CA ASN A 317 -11.52 -2.80 28.93
C ASN A 317 -12.08 -2.00 27.75
N SER A 318 -11.43 -2.04 26.58
CA SER A 318 -11.90 -1.32 25.40
C SER A 318 -13.26 -1.87 24.96
N LYS A 319 -14.25 -0.98 24.84
CA LYS A 319 -15.61 -1.33 24.41
C LYS A 319 -15.83 -1.10 22.92
N GLN A 320 -14.98 -0.30 22.29
CA GLN A 320 -15.08 0.07 20.88
C GLN A 320 -13.70 0.10 20.21
N LEU A 321 -13.68 -0.08 18.90
CA LEU A 321 -12.47 0.04 18.09
C LEU A 321 -12.75 0.68 16.74
N ILE A 322 -11.72 1.25 16.14
CA ILE A 322 -11.69 1.62 14.72
C ILE A 322 -10.69 0.68 14.04
N GLY A 323 -11.20 -0.21 13.20
CA GLY A 323 -10.37 -1.09 12.39
C GLY A 323 -9.89 -0.36 11.14
N VAL A 324 -8.58 -0.28 10.90
CA VAL A 324 -8.04 0.22 9.64
C VAL A 324 -7.55 -0.97 8.84
N LEU A 325 -8.17 -1.20 7.68
CA LEU A 325 -7.87 -2.33 6.82
C LEU A 325 -7.17 -1.84 5.55
N ASP A 326 -5.87 -2.13 5.44
CA ASP A 326 -5.06 -1.90 4.24
C ASP A 326 -5.00 -3.21 3.45
N ILE A 327 -5.62 -3.24 2.27
CA ILE A 327 -5.66 -4.43 1.41
C ILE A 327 -5.26 -4.09 -0.02
N TYR A 328 -4.72 -5.10 -0.70
CA TYR A 328 -4.57 -5.07 -2.14
C TYR A 328 -5.95 -5.01 -2.80
N GLY A 329 -6.05 -4.17 -3.84
CA GLY A 329 -7.21 -4.13 -4.71
C GLY A 329 -7.32 -5.39 -5.58
N PHE A 330 -8.32 -5.43 -6.44
CA PHE A 330 -8.43 -6.48 -7.45
C PHE A 330 -7.30 -6.30 -8.48
N GLU A 331 -6.47 -7.33 -8.66
CA GLU A 331 -5.39 -7.35 -9.65
C GLU A 331 -5.72 -8.40 -10.71
N SER A 332 -5.60 -8.05 -11.99
CA SER A 332 -5.84 -8.95 -13.12
C SER A 332 -4.54 -9.19 -13.86
N PHE A 333 -3.96 -10.38 -13.68
CA PHE A 333 -2.72 -10.77 -14.32
C PHE A 333 -2.99 -11.68 -15.52
N LYS A 334 -2.02 -11.78 -16.44
CA LYS A 334 -2.08 -12.73 -17.56
C LYS A 334 -2.19 -14.19 -17.07
N ILE A 335 -1.63 -14.48 -15.89
CA ILE A 335 -1.74 -15.74 -15.16
C ILE A 335 -2.05 -15.35 -13.71
N ASN A 336 -3.20 -15.79 -13.20
CA ASN A 336 -3.64 -15.51 -11.83
C ASN A 336 -3.28 -16.64 -10.89
#